data_AF-A0A1Q9E2A8-F1
#
_entry.id   AF-A0A1Q9E2A8-F1
#
_cell.length_a   1.000
_cell.length_b   1.000
_cell.length_c   1.000
_cell.angle_alpha   90.00
_cell.angle_beta   90.00
_cell.angle_gamma   90.00
#
_symmetry.space_group_name_H-M   'P 1'
#
loop_
_entity.id
_entity.type
_entity.pdbx_description
1 polymer ?
#
loop_
_entity_poly.entity_id
_entity_poly.type
_entity_poly.pdbx_seq_one_letter_code
_entity_poly.pdbx_strand_id
1 'polypeptide(L)'
;MSGAKVDLSGGAQSSSAPTGFGGGGPGAAPSSGYGGGGGFAQQAAEAALQDPTVQQQLKEAAYTKAQEGLEAARVAGAMAAEELGKYIEEGPAGISVLCFLGGLATTIIGILGLLNFGYGLTSPFAYVLNAYLVAFGIVTFLLEADVESMRKLKFIGRFSPWVEGYQMEVFNRANFLTELRGRGFFYLFIGTLAVTQCFVCLTFVAGLWNMLMGILCLLMSFGINPASHLQGLVKGRIIVDNSGGFSPDNSEFVEAVSAAAKSIGLALDQAGAKQRTALGQGASRAANAVEAPEAAWHDMPPRSAGSAHCGSPTRDLSVETFWDIAVELEDSNTPHEAMAAMREIGKTFRVQT
;
A
#
# COMPACT_ATOMS: atom_id res chain seq x y z
N MET A 1 45.35 -14.11 -12.43
CA MET A 1 44.07 -14.38 -11.75
C MET A 1 43.10 -14.91 -12.80
N SER A 2 42.92 -16.23 -12.83
CA SER A 2 42.07 -16.93 -13.79
C SER A 2 40.60 -16.59 -13.54
N GLY A 3 39.93 -16.07 -14.56
CA GLY A 3 38.48 -15.86 -14.56
C GLY A 3 37.74 -17.19 -14.65
N ALA A 4 36.96 -17.50 -13.62
CA ALA A 4 36.01 -18.60 -13.65
C ALA A 4 34.83 -18.21 -14.56
N LYS A 5 34.62 -18.98 -15.63
CA LYS A 5 33.40 -18.92 -16.43
C LYS A 5 32.30 -19.62 -15.65
N VAL A 6 31.24 -18.88 -15.32
CA VAL A 6 30.00 -19.43 -14.77
C VAL A 6 29.19 -19.98 -15.94
N ASP A 7 28.99 -21.29 -15.96
CA ASP A 7 28.19 -21.99 -16.95
C ASP A 7 26.72 -22.03 -16.46
N LEU A 8 25.81 -21.41 -17.23
CA LEU A 8 24.38 -21.27 -16.90
C LEU A 8 23.50 -22.21 -17.74
N SER A 9 24.00 -23.38 -18.15
CA SER A 9 23.19 -24.39 -18.84
C SER A 9 22.38 -25.25 -17.85
N GLY A 10 21.47 -24.60 -17.11
CA GLY A 10 20.46 -25.29 -16.30
C GLY A 10 19.31 -25.76 -17.19
N GLY A 11 19.41 -26.98 -17.72
CA GLY A 11 18.35 -27.60 -18.52
C GLY A 11 17.08 -27.82 -17.72
N ALA A 12 15.99 -27.16 -18.14
CA ALA A 12 14.65 -27.45 -17.66
C ALA A 12 14.26 -28.87 -18.10
N GLN A 13 14.30 -29.83 -17.17
CA GLN A 13 13.68 -31.14 -17.37
C GLN A 13 12.15 -30.96 -17.34
N SER A 14 11.54 -30.99 -18.52
CA SER A 14 10.10 -31.09 -18.69
C SER A 14 9.62 -32.46 -18.20
N SER A 15 8.98 -32.51 -17.05
CA SER A 15 8.25 -33.67 -16.56
C SER A 15 7.03 -33.89 -17.46
N SER A 16 7.12 -34.91 -18.32
CA SER A 16 6.01 -35.38 -19.15
C SER A 16 4.89 -35.94 -18.26
N ALA A 17 3.74 -35.29 -18.28
CA ALA A 17 2.50 -35.78 -17.71
C ALA A 17 2.05 -37.08 -18.40
N PRO A 18 1.45 -38.05 -17.68
CA PRO A 18 0.94 -39.28 -18.28
C PRO A 18 -0.33 -38.98 -19.10
N THR A 19 -0.20 -39.03 -20.42
CA THR A 19 -1.33 -39.11 -21.36
C THR A 19 -1.93 -40.51 -21.32
N GLY A 20 -2.94 -40.70 -20.48
CA GLY A 20 -3.75 -41.91 -20.42
C GLY A 20 -5.23 -41.57 -20.48
N PHE A 21 -5.74 -41.12 -21.64
CA PHE A 21 -7.16 -41.00 -21.89
C PHE A 21 -7.55 -41.93 -23.04
N GLY A 22 -8.06 -43.10 -22.67
CA GLY A 22 -8.60 -44.09 -23.58
C GLY A 22 -9.86 -43.57 -24.25
N GLY A 23 -9.95 -43.78 -25.57
CA GLY A 23 -11.08 -43.40 -26.39
C GLY A 23 -12.30 -44.29 -26.22
N GLY A 24 -13.46 -43.77 -26.65
CA GLY A 24 -14.65 -44.55 -26.93
C GLY A 24 -15.93 -43.74 -26.92
N GLY A 25 -16.34 -43.19 -28.07
CA GLY A 25 -17.74 -42.81 -28.31
C GLY A 25 -17.95 -41.56 -29.19
N PRO A 26 -18.39 -41.71 -30.45
CA PRO A 26 -18.96 -40.62 -31.23
C PRO A 26 -20.44 -40.47 -30.85
N GLY A 27 -20.75 -39.49 -30.01
CA GLY A 27 -22.13 -39.22 -29.57
C GLY A 27 -22.38 -37.74 -29.36
N ALA A 28 -23.10 -37.14 -30.30
CA ALA A 28 -23.82 -35.86 -30.23
C ALA A 28 -23.02 -34.63 -29.76
N ALA A 29 -22.71 -33.75 -30.73
CA ALA A 29 -22.31 -32.38 -30.46
C ALA A 29 -23.49 -31.61 -29.79
N PRO A 30 -23.33 -31.07 -28.56
CA PRO A 30 -24.28 -30.10 -28.03
C PRO A 30 -24.04 -28.75 -28.72
N SER A 31 -25.10 -28.27 -29.36
CA SER A 31 -25.20 -26.97 -29.99
C SER A 31 -24.89 -25.84 -29.00
N SER A 32 -23.85 -25.08 -29.31
CA SER A 32 -23.68 -23.63 -29.13
C SER A 32 -24.85 -22.90 -28.43
N GLY A 33 -24.86 -22.96 -27.10
CA GLY A 33 -25.54 -22.00 -26.22
C GLY A 33 -24.50 -21.03 -25.66
N TYR A 34 -24.23 -19.95 -26.38
CA TYR A 34 -23.32 -18.87 -25.98
C TYR A 34 -24.03 -17.98 -24.94
N GLY A 35 -23.99 -18.38 -23.67
CA GLY A 35 -24.54 -17.55 -22.59
C GLY A 35 -24.79 -18.37 -21.32
N GLY A 36 -23.87 -18.32 -20.36
CA GLY A 36 -24.05 -18.94 -19.04
C GLY A 36 -22.93 -19.88 -18.55
N GLY A 37 -21.78 -19.95 -19.21
CA GLY A 37 -20.71 -20.91 -18.91
C GLY A 37 -19.87 -20.66 -17.64
N GLY A 38 -20.18 -19.64 -16.83
CA GLY A 38 -19.42 -19.35 -15.60
C GLY A 38 -19.71 -20.30 -14.43
N GLY A 39 -20.93 -20.84 -14.35
CA GLY A 39 -21.37 -21.61 -13.18
C GLY A 39 -20.69 -22.97 -13.01
N PHE A 40 -20.45 -23.69 -14.11
CA PHE A 40 -19.95 -25.06 -14.04
C PHE A 40 -18.48 -25.15 -13.62
N ALA A 41 -17.64 -24.18 -14.03
CA ALA A 41 -16.25 -24.11 -13.60
C ALA A 41 -16.13 -23.75 -12.12
N GLN A 42 -17.01 -22.88 -11.62
CA GLN A 42 -17.03 -22.45 -10.22
C GLN A 42 -17.51 -23.58 -9.30
N GLN A 43 -18.54 -24.33 -9.72
CA GLN A 43 -19.07 -25.46 -8.97
C GLN A 43 -18.11 -26.67 -8.95
N ALA A 44 -17.39 -26.91 -10.05
CA ALA A 44 -16.32 -27.91 -10.09
C ALA A 44 -15.13 -27.53 -9.17
N ALA A 45 -14.79 -26.24 -9.09
CA ALA A 45 -13.76 -25.75 -8.17
C ALA A 45 -14.17 -25.91 -6.69
N GLU A 46 -15.44 -25.63 -6.35
CA GLU A 46 -15.95 -25.86 -4.99
C GLU A 46 -16.02 -27.34 -4.61
N ALA A 47 -16.42 -28.22 -5.54
CA ALA A 47 -16.41 -29.67 -5.30
C ALA A 47 -14.98 -30.21 -5.10
N ALA A 48 -14.00 -29.70 -5.85
CA ALA A 48 -12.60 -30.07 -5.68
C ALA A 48 -12.00 -29.59 -4.34
N LEU A 49 -12.51 -28.49 -3.77
CA LEU A 49 -12.08 -27.97 -2.47
C LEU A 49 -12.56 -28.82 -1.27
N GLN A 50 -13.56 -29.69 -1.46
CA GLN A 50 -14.06 -30.58 -0.41
C GLN A 50 -13.25 -31.88 -0.28
N ASP A 51 -12.42 -32.22 -1.26
CA ASP A 51 -11.58 -33.40 -1.18
C ASP A 51 -10.36 -33.13 -0.24
N PRO A 52 -10.20 -33.90 0.85
CA PRO A 52 -9.09 -33.70 1.78
C PRO A 52 -7.71 -33.89 1.12
N THR A 53 -7.63 -34.64 0.02
CA THR A 53 -6.37 -34.84 -0.72
C THR A 53 -5.96 -33.58 -1.49
N VAL A 54 -6.91 -32.88 -2.09
CA VAL A 54 -6.66 -31.63 -2.84
C VAL A 54 -6.27 -30.50 -1.89
N GLN A 55 -6.86 -30.42 -0.69
CA GLN A 55 -6.44 -29.46 0.33
C GLN A 55 -5.00 -29.68 0.80
N GLN A 56 -4.55 -30.93 0.94
CA GLN A 56 -3.17 -31.24 1.31
C GLN A 56 -2.18 -30.79 0.22
N GLN A 57 -2.49 -31.09 -1.05
CA GLN A 57 -1.64 -30.67 -2.18
C GLN A 57 -1.58 -29.15 -2.33
N LEU A 58 -2.72 -28.45 -2.16
CA LEU A 58 -2.77 -26.99 -2.17
C LEU A 58 -1.94 -26.38 -1.05
N LYS A 59 -1.96 -26.99 0.14
CA LYS A 59 -1.17 -26.53 1.29
C LYS A 59 0.33 -26.70 1.05
N GLU A 60 0.76 -27.84 0.49
CA GLU A 60 2.16 -28.08 0.14
C GLU A 60 2.63 -27.13 -0.98
N ALA A 61 1.84 -26.96 -2.04
CA ALA A 61 2.16 -26.05 -3.13
C ALA A 61 2.23 -24.58 -2.65
N ALA A 62 1.30 -24.16 -1.80
CA ALA A 62 1.30 -22.82 -1.20
C ALA A 62 2.52 -22.61 -0.31
N TYR A 63 2.91 -23.62 0.49
CA TYR A 63 4.09 -23.53 1.36
C TYR A 63 5.38 -23.38 0.55
N THR A 64 5.55 -24.17 -0.51
CA THR A 64 6.73 -24.07 -1.39
C THR A 64 6.81 -22.70 -2.07
N LYS A 65 5.68 -22.19 -2.58
CA LYS A 65 5.64 -20.86 -3.20
C LYS A 65 5.88 -19.72 -2.20
N ALA A 66 5.40 -19.86 -0.98
CA ALA A 66 5.67 -18.89 0.09
C ALA A 66 7.16 -18.86 0.45
N GLN A 67 7.83 -20.02 0.52
CA GLN A 67 9.28 -20.08 0.77
C GLN A 67 10.09 -19.45 -0.37
N GLU A 68 9.77 -19.74 -1.63
CA GLU A 68 10.41 -19.10 -2.79
C GLU A 68 10.26 -17.57 -2.75
N GLY A 69 9.07 -17.08 -2.42
CA GLY A 69 8.81 -15.64 -2.29
C GLY A 69 9.61 -15.01 -1.14
N LEU A 70 9.74 -15.69 -0.01
CA LEU A 70 10.51 -15.21 1.15
C LEU A 70 12.00 -15.13 0.84
N GLU A 71 12.57 -16.11 0.12
CA GLU A 71 13.98 -16.08 -0.26
C GLU A 71 14.27 -14.97 -1.26
N ALA A 72 13.41 -14.79 -2.27
CA ALA A 72 13.53 -13.68 -3.22
C ALA A 72 13.46 -12.32 -2.49
N ALA A 73 12.54 -12.18 -1.53
CA ALA A 73 12.40 -10.98 -0.73
C ALA A 73 13.63 -10.73 0.17
N ARG A 74 14.24 -11.78 0.73
CA ARG A 74 15.48 -11.67 1.54
C ARG A 74 16.66 -11.20 0.70
N VAL A 75 16.85 -11.76 -0.49
CA VAL A 75 17.94 -11.37 -1.39
C VAL A 75 17.75 -9.93 -1.85
N ALA A 76 16.54 -9.57 -2.30
CA ALA A 76 16.22 -8.19 -2.68
C ALA A 76 16.38 -7.21 -1.50
N GLY A 77 15.96 -7.62 -0.30
CA GLY A 77 16.10 -6.83 0.92
C GLY A 77 17.55 -6.60 1.33
N ALA A 78 18.42 -7.62 1.17
CA ALA A 78 19.85 -7.47 1.46
C ALA A 78 20.54 -6.50 0.49
N MET A 79 20.22 -6.60 -0.81
CA MET A 79 20.72 -5.65 -1.81
C MET A 79 20.21 -4.23 -1.55
N ALA A 80 18.92 -4.08 -1.26
CA ALA A 80 18.34 -2.79 -0.92
C ALA A 80 18.98 -2.19 0.34
N ALA A 81 19.30 -3.00 1.35
CA ALA A 81 19.98 -2.53 2.56
C ALA A 81 21.41 -2.06 2.30
N GLU A 82 22.16 -2.73 1.42
CA GLU A 82 23.51 -2.30 1.02
C GLU A 82 23.46 -0.96 0.27
N GLU A 83 22.50 -0.79 -0.64
CA GLU A 83 22.28 0.49 -1.32
C GLU A 83 21.80 1.58 -0.36
N LEU A 84 20.92 1.25 0.59
CA LEU A 84 20.48 2.17 1.65
C LEU A 84 21.67 2.68 2.47
N GLY A 85 22.63 1.79 2.77
CA GLY A 85 23.87 2.16 3.46
C GLY A 85 24.64 3.24 2.70
N LYS A 86 24.75 3.11 1.38
CA LYS A 86 25.39 4.12 0.52
C LYS A 86 24.61 5.44 0.53
N TYR A 87 23.27 5.38 0.48
CA TYR A 87 22.43 6.58 0.58
C TYR A 87 22.51 7.29 1.94
N ILE A 88 22.69 6.54 3.04
CA ILE A 88 22.90 7.14 4.37
C ILE A 88 24.23 7.89 4.42
N GLU A 89 25.27 7.39 3.74
CA GLU A 89 26.57 8.08 3.65
C GLU A 89 26.51 9.34 2.78
N GLU A 90 25.61 9.40 1.80
CA GLU A 90 25.37 10.58 0.94
C GLU A 90 24.66 11.74 1.67
N GLY A 91 24.27 11.55 2.94
CA GLY A 91 23.74 12.59 3.81
C GLY A 91 22.24 12.88 3.59
N PRO A 92 21.79 14.15 3.62
CA PRO A 92 20.37 14.50 3.59
C PRO A 92 19.63 14.11 2.29
N ALA A 93 20.38 13.85 1.21
CA ALA A 93 19.82 13.34 -0.04
C ALA A 93 19.17 11.96 0.12
N GLY A 94 19.80 11.05 0.86
CA GLY A 94 19.29 9.69 1.07
C GLY A 94 17.94 9.67 1.82
N ILE A 95 17.78 10.52 2.84
CA ILE A 95 16.54 10.62 3.61
C ILE A 95 15.37 11.06 2.72
N SER A 96 15.63 11.96 1.77
CA SER A 96 14.60 12.46 0.84
C SER A 96 14.07 11.32 -0.04
N VAL A 97 14.95 10.43 -0.52
CA VAL A 97 14.56 9.24 -1.31
C VAL A 97 13.73 8.25 -0.48
N LEU A 98 14.08 8.04 0.80
CA LEU A 98 13.31 7.16 1.69
C LEU A 98 11.91 7.71 1.98
N CYS A 99 11.81 9.02 2.20
CA CYS A 99 10.54 9.70 2.41
C CYS A 99 9.68 9.70 1.13
N PHE A 100 10.31 9.90 -0.03
CA PHE A 100 9.65 9.77 -1.33
C PHE A 100 9.03 8.39 -1.53
N LEU A 101 9.78 7.31 -1.24
CA LEU A 101 9.29 5.94 -1.30
C LEU A 101 8.15 5.70 -0.30
N GLY A 102 8.24 6.27 0.91
CA GLY A 102 7.18 6.22 1.92
C GLY A 102 5.88 6.87 1.44
N GLY A 103 5.97 8.07 0.85
CA GLY A 103 4.83 8.78 0.26
C GLY A 103 4.20 8.01 -0.89
N LEU A 104 5.02 7.44 -1.78
CA LEU A 104 4.55 6.62 -2.90
C LEU A 104 3.83 5.35 -2.42
N ALA A 105 4.43 4.61 -1.48
CA ALA A 105 3.82 3.40 -0.91
C ALA A 105 2.48 3.71 -0.22
N THR A 106 2.42 4.80 0.55
CA THR A 106 1.20 5.26 1.23
C THR A 106 0.11 5.61 0.22
N THR A 107 0.47 6.27 -0.88
CA THR A 107 -0.46 6.60 -1.97
C THR A 107 -1.05 5.34 -2.60
N ILE A 108 -0.21 4.36 -2.94
CA ILE A 108 -0.65 3.10 -3.56
C ILE A 108 -1.58 2.34 -2.61
N ILE A 109 -1.21 2.22 -1.32
CA ILE A 109 -2.03 1.54 -0.31
C ILE A 109 -3.36 2.26 -0.10
N GLY A 110 -3.36 3.59 -0.05
CA GLY A 110 -4.58 4.40 0.05
C GLY A 110 -5.50 4.19 -1.15
N ILE A 111 -4.96 4.14 -2.38
CA ILE A 111 -5.73 3.87 -3.61
C ILE A 111 -6.33 2.47 -3.56
N LEU A 112 -5.57 1.45 -3.15
CA LEU A 112 -6.10 0.10 -2.96
C LEU A 112 -7.22 0.07 -1.91
N GLY A 113 -7.11 0.88 -0.85
CA GLY A 113 -8.16 1.08 0.15
C GLY A 113 -9.42 1.72 -0.43
N LEU A 114 -9.29 2.71 -1.32
CA LEU A 114 -10.41 3.36 -2.01
C LEU A 114 -11.09 2.44 -3.04
N LEU A 115 -10.32 1.62 -3.76
CA LEU A 115 -10.85 0.70 -4.77
C LEU A 115 -11.61 -0.49 -4.16
N ASN A 116 -11.45 -0.74 -2.86
CA ASN A 116 -12.18 -1.78 -2.15
C ASN A 116 -13.62 -1.32 -1.78
N PHE A 117 -14.42 -1.03 -2.81
CA PHE A 117 -15.81 -0.53 -2.67
C PHE A 117 -16.70 -1.44 -1.82
N GLY A 118 -16.46 -2.76 -1.85
CA GLY A 118 -17.25 -3.74 -1.09
C GLY A 118 -17.16 -3.56 0.43
N TYR A 119 -16.02 -3.07 0.93
CA TYR A 119 -15.84 -2.77 2.36
C TYR A 119 -16.10 -1.29 2.69
N GLY A 120 -16.00 -0.39 1.70
CA GLY A 120 -16.20 1.05 1.90
C GLY A 120 -17.63 1.43 2.30
N LEU A 121 -18.64 0.72 1.79
CA LEU A 121 -20.05 1.04 2.07
C LEU A 121 -20.46 0.76 3.53
N THR A 122 -19.78 -0.16 4.22
CA THR A 122 -20.10 -0.47 5.62
C THR A 122 -19.42 0.48 6.62
N SER A 123 -18.41 1.22 6.17
CA SER A 123 -17.61 2.12 7.02
C SER A 123 -17.21 3.40 6.26
N PRO A 124 -18.12 4.38 6.12
CA PRO A 124 -17.84 5.61 5.37
C PRO A 124 -16.63 6.38 5.93
N PHE A 125 -16.36 6.25 7.23
CA PHE A 125 -15.18 6.81 7.89
C PHE A 125 -13.87 6.26 7.32
N ALA A 126 -13.80 4.94 7.04
CA ALA A 126 -12.59 4.33 6.49
C ALA A 126 -12.32 4.83 5.06
N TYR A 127 -13.37 5.07 4.28
CA TYR A 127 -13.25 5.63 2.94
C TYR A 127 -12.68 7.04 2.95
N VAL A 128 -13.21 7.89 3.84
CA VAL A 128 -12.71 9.27 4.04
C VAL A 128 -11.25 9.25 4.49
N LEU A 129 -10.89 8.37 5.43
CA LEU A 129 -9.52 8.28 5.94
C LEU A 129 -8.56 7.75 4.86
N ASN A 130 -8.98 6.79 4.02
CA ASN A 130 -8.20 6.38 2.85
C ASN A 130 -8.02 7.50 1.82
N ALA A 131 -9.05 8.33 1.59
CA ALA A 131 -8.94 9.50 0.73
C ALA A 131 -7.90 10.51 1.27
N TYR A 132 -7.91 10.77 2.59
CA TYR A 132 -6.88 11.58 3.25
C TYR A 132 -5.49 10.98 3.10
N LEU A 133 -5.32 9.67 3.28
CA LEU A 133 -4.02 9.00 3.10
C LEU A 133 -3.51 9.12 1.66
N VAL A 134 -4.38 9.01 0.66
CA VAL A 134 -4.00 9.23 -0.75
C VAL A 134 -3.57 10.68 -0.97
N ALA A 135 -4.36 11.65 -0.52
CA ALA A 135 -4.04 13.07 -0.68
C ALA A 135 -2.72 13.43 -0.01
N PHE A 136 -2.52 13.03 1.25
CA PHE A 136 -1.28 13.27 1.97
C PHE A 136 -0.10 12.49 1.41
N GLY A 137 -0.30 11.26 0.94
CA GLY A 137 0.74 10.48 0.27
C GLY A 137 1.23 11.16 -1.01
N ILE A 138 0.31 11.72 -1.80
CA ILE A 138 0.64 12.49 -3.01
C ILE A 138 1.41 13.76 -2.64
N VAL A 139 0.97 14.49 -1.60
CA VAL A 139 1.69 15.68 -1.12
C VAL A 139 3.10 15.32 -0.66
N THR A 140 3.28 14.27 0.13
CA THR A 140 4.60 13.77 0.54
C THR A 140 5.46 13.41 -0.66
N PHE A 141 4.90 12.67 -1.62
CA PHE A 141 5.59 12.31 -2.86
C PHE A 141 6.06 13.54 -3.63
N LEU A 142 5.21 14.57 -3.77
CA LEU A 142 5.54 15.81 -4.47
C LEU A 142 6.57 16.66 -3.73
N LEU A 143 6.52 16.72 -2.40
CA LEU A 143 7.46 17.47 -1.57
C LEU A 143 8.86 16.84 -1.59
N GLU A 144 8.95 15.52 -1.70
CA GLU A 144 10.20 14.77 -1.71
C GLU A 144 10.76 14.51 -3.11
N ALA A 145 10.01 14.86 -4.16
CA ALA A 145 10.41 14.62 -5.53
C ALA A 145 11.59 15.53 -5.90
N ASP A 146 12.80 14.95 -5.94
CA ASP A 146 13.99 15.62 -6.43
C ASP A 146 13.87 15.89 -7.95
N VAL A 147 13.74 17.17 -8.30
CA VAL A 147 13.59 17.64 -9.67
C VAL A 147 14.80 17.25 -10.53
N GLU A 148 15.99 17.17 -9.96
CA GLU A 148 17.20 16.79 -10.69
C GLU A 148 17.16 15.32 -11.11
N SER A 149 16.82 14.44 -10.17
CA SER A 149 16.63 13.01 -10.43
C SER A 149 15.49 12.75 -11.42
N MET A 150 14.40 13.52 -11.33
CA MET A 150 13.28 13.42 -12.27
C MET A 150 13.64 13.83 -13.70
N ARG A 151 14.50 14.84 -13.88
CA ARG A 151 14.95 15.28 -15.22
C ARG A 151 15.79 14.23 -15.94
N LYS A 152 16.47 13.33 -15.23
CA LYS A 152 17.26 12.23 -15.83
C LYS A 152 16.36 11.19 -16.50
N LEU A 153 15.11 11.04 -16.07
CA LEU A 153 14.16 10.08 -16.61
C LEU A 153 13.34 10.69 -17.75
N LYS A 154 13.59 10.25 -19.00
CA LYS A 154 12.93 10.78 -20.21
C LYS A 154 11.39 10.78 -20.16
N PHE A 155 10.79 9.83 -19.45
CA PHE A 155 9.33 9.73 -19.34
C PHE A 155 8.76 10.75 -18.34
N ILE A 156 9.47 10.98 -17.23
CA ILE A 156 9.04 11.88 -16.14
C ILE A 156 9.41 13.33 -16.43
N GLY A 157 10.39 13.59 -17.29
CA GLY A 157 10.76 14.96 -17.68
C GLY A 157 9.59 15.81 -18.21
N ARG A 158 8.52 15.18 -18.74
CA ARG A 158 7.29 15.89 -19.14
C ARG A 158 6.46 16.41 -17.96
N PHE A 159 6.53 15.75 -16.81
CA PHE A 159 5.84 16.15 -15.57
C PHE A 159 6.64 17.15 -14.74
N SER A 160 7.95 17.27 -14.98
CA SER A 160 8.84 18.20 -14.28
C SER A 160 8.28 19.63 -14.15
N PRO A 161 7.79 20.30 -15.21
CA PRO A 161 7.29 21.67 -15.06
C PRO A 161 6.01 21.77 -14.22
N TRP A 162 5.19 20.71 -14.21
CA TRP A 162 3.97 20.68 -13.40
C TRP A 162 4.31 20.49 -11.91
N VAL A 163 5.23 19.57 -11.61
CA VAL A 163 5.68 19.33 -10.23
C VAL A 163 6.38 20.56 -9.66
N GLU A 164 7.22 21.25 -10.45
CA GLU A 164 7.91 22.47 -10.04
C GLU A 164 6.91 23.59 -9.69
N GLY A 165 5.86 23.77 -10.51
CA GLY A 165 4.78 24.72 -10.21
C GLY A 165 4.03 24.38 -8.92
N TYR A 166 3.74 23.09 -8.69
CA TYR A 166 3.06 22.63 -7.47
C TYR A 166 3.91 22.79 -6.22
N GLN A 167 5.21 22.48 -6.29
CA GLN A 167 6.15 22.68 -5.18
C GLN A 167 6.21 24.15 -4.78
N MET A 168 6.29 25.06 -5.77
CA MET A 168 6.30 26.50 -5.49
C MET A 168 5.02 26.97 -4.81
N GLU A 169 3.85 26.49 -5.24
CA GLU A 169 2.57 26.85 -4.62
C GLU A 169 2.46 26.32 -3.19
N VAL A 170 2.84 25.06 -2.97
CA VAL A 170 2.83 24.44 -1.64
C VAL A 170 3.82 25.13 -0.70
N PHE A 171 5.03 25.46 -1.17
CA PHE A 171 6.00 26.19 -0.37
C PHE A 171 5.54 27.60 -0.01
N ASN A 172 4.85 28.29 -0.94
CA ASN A 172 4.32 29.63 -0.67
C ASN A 172 3.21 29.61 0.40
N ARG A 173 2.33 28.60 0.38
CA ARG A 173 1.22 28.47 1.33
C ARG A 173 1.62 27.84 2.66
N ALA A 174 2.48 26.83 2.62
CA ALA A 174 2.86 26.02 3.76
C ALA A 174 4.37 26.09 4.00
N ASN A 175 4.85 27.28 4.36
CA ASN A 175 6.27 27.49 4.71
C ASN A 175 6.76 26.52 5.80
N PHE A 176 5.89 26.07 6.70
CA PHE A 176 6.28 25.08 7.71
C PHE A 176 6.72 23.74 7.10
N LEU A 177 6.16 23.33 5.95
CA LEU A 177 6.55 22.10 5.23
C LEU A 177 7.90 22.25 4.50
N THR A 178 8.46 23.46 4.38
CA THR A 178 9.82 23.64 3.86
C THR A 178 10.87 23.31 4.92
N GLU A 179 10.53 23.49 6.19
CA GLU A 179 11.43 23.19 7.29
C GLU A 179 11.49 21.68 7.57
N LEU A 180 12.71 21.17 7.83
CA LEU A 180 12.94 19.78 8.23
C LEU A 180 12.07 19.35 9.42
N ARG A 181 11.75 20.29 10.33
CA ARG A 181 10.87 20.03 11.49
C ARG A 181 9.43 19.81 11.07
N GLY A 182 8.89 20.71 10.28
CA GLY A 182 7.50 20.62 9.83
C GLY A 182 7.24 19.39 9.00
N ARG A 183 8.20 19.01 8.12
CA ARG A 183 8.15 17.74 7.36
C ARG A 183 8.14 16.53 8.28
N GLY A 184 9.02 16.50 9.28
CA GLY A 184 9.06 15.42 10.27
C GLY A 184 7.74 15.25 11.03
N PHE A 185 7.13 16.36 11.47
CA PHE A 185 5.81 16.33 12.11
C PHE A 185 4.70 15.90 11.16
N PHE A 186 4.73 16.34 9.91
CA PHE A 186 3.79 15.92 8.88
C PHE A 186 3.83 14.39 8.66
N TYR A 187 5.03 13.79 8.61
CA TYR A 187 5.18 12.34 8.48
C TYR A 187 4.71 11.57 9.72
N LEU A 188 4.96 12.10 10.92
CA LEU A 188 4.39 11.55 12.15
C LEU A 188 2.85 11.60 12.15
N PHE A 189 2.28 12.71 11.69
CA PHE A 189 0.83 12.86 11.58
C PHE A 189 0.23 11.85 10.60
N ILE A 190 0.78 11.73 9.39
CA ILE A 190 0.33 10.74 8.41
C ILE A 190 0.51 9.32 8.94
N GLY A 191 1.66 9.04 9.56
CA GLY A 191 1.97 7.73 10.12
C GLY A 191 1.00 7.32 11.23
N THR A 192 0.67 8.23 12.13
CA THR A 192 -0.31 7.99 13.20
C THR A 192 -1.72 7.79 12.64
N LEU A 193 -2.14 8.59 11.65
CA LEU A 193 -3.41 8.37 10.94
C LEU A 193 -3.48 6.99 10.30
N ALA A 194 -2.44 6.56 9.60
CA ALA A 194 -2.37 5.23 8.98
C ALA A 194 -2.41 4.09 10.01
N VAL A 195 -1.69 4.22 11.13
CA VAL A 195 -1.66 3.22 12.21
C VAL A 195 -3.03 3.06 12.89
N THR A 196 -3.80 4.15 13.03
CA THR A 196 -5.12 4.09 13.70
C THR A 196 -6.19 3.35 12.90
N GLN A 197 -6.03 3.21 11.58
CA GLN A 197 -7.04 2.54 10.74
C GLN A 197 -7.11 1.03 10.98
N CYS A 198 -5.96 0.38 11.18
CA CYS A 198 -5.89 -1.06 11.33
C CYS A 198 -4.57 -1.46 11.97
N PHE A 199 -4.60 -2.42 12.91
CA PHE A 199 -3.42 -2.90 13.62
C PHE A 199 -2.65 -4.01 12.87
N VAL A 200 -3.30 -4.71 11.93
CA VAL A 200 -2.77 -5.91 11.26
C VAL A 200 -2.97 -5.84 9.73
N CYS A 201 -2.79 -4.65 9.15
CA CYS A 201 -2.96 -4.42 7.71
C CYS A 201 -1.70 -3.82 7.08
N LEU A 202 -1.61 -3.84 5.75
CA LEU A 202 -0.58 -3.10 4.97
C LEU A 202 -0.48 -1.63 5.38
N THR A 203 -1.61 -1.00 5.71
CA THR A 203 -1.66 0.39 6.17
C THR A 203 -0.91 0.62 7.48
N PHE A 204 -0.95 -0.36 8.40
CA PHE A 204 -0.20 -0.29 9.66
C PHE A 204 1.30 -0.19 9.41
N VAL A 205 1.78 -1.05 8.51
CA VAL A 205 3.18 -1.15 8.11
C VAL A 205 3.66 0.16 7.48
N ALA A 206 2.89 0.68 6.52
CA ALA A 206 3.20 1.95 5.88
C ALA A 206 3.15 3.12 6.88
N GLY A 207 2.19 3.09 7.80
CA GLY A 207 2.09 4.07 8.88
C GLY A 207 3.30 4.05 9.81
N LEU A 208 3.76 2.85 10.20
CA LEU A 208 4.97 2.69 11.01
C LEU A 208 6.22 3.18 10.27
N TRP A 209 6.33 2.88 8.98
CA TRP A 209 7.40 3.40 8.12
C TRP A 209 7.42 4.93 8.09
N ASN A 210 6.27 5.57 7.86
CA ASN A 210 6.16 7.03 7.87
C ASN A 210 6.47 7.63 9.24
N MET A 211 6.06 6.97 10.34
CA MET A 211 6.43 7.42 11.68
C MET A 211 7.95 7.36 11.89
N LEU A 212 8.61 6.28 11.48
CA LEU A 212 10.06 6.14 11.58
C LEU A 212 10.79 7.23 10.76
N MET A 213 10.32 7.51 9.54
CA MET A 213 10.87 8.59 8.71
C MET A 213 10.67 9.97 9.35
N GLY A 214 9.49 10.23 9.94
CA GLY A 214 9.21 11.46 10.67
C GLY A 214 10.13 11.66 11.87
N ILE A 215 10.34 10.61 12.68
CA ILE A 215 11.28 10.64 13.82
C ILE A 215 12.70 10.92 13.32
N LEU A 216 13.13 10.28 12.24
CA LEU A 216 14.48 10.43 11.69
C LEU A 216 14.71 11.86 11.18
N CYS A 217 13.72 12.47 10.52
CA CYS A 217 13.75 13.88 10.10
C CYS A 217 13.84 14.83 11.32
N LEU A 218 13.08 14.57 12.39
CA LEU A 218 13.11 15.37 13.61
C LEU A 218 14.46 15.26 14.33
N LEU A 219 15.02 14.05 14.46
CA LEU A 219 16.33 13.83 15.07
C LEU A 219 17.43 14.59 14.33
N MET A 220 17.43 14.54 12.99
CA MET A 220 18.36 15.31 12.18
C MET A 220 18.19 16.81 12.39
N SER A 221 16.95 17.30 12.56
CA SER A 221 16.68 18.72 12.80
C SER A 221 17.09 19.23 14.20
N PHE A 222 17.25 18.35 15.18
CA PHE A 222 17.83 18.73 16.47
C PHE A 222 19.37 18.79 16.44
N GLY A 223 19.99 18.55 15.28
CA GLY A 223 21.44 18.61 15.15
C GLY A 223 22.17 17.49 15.90
N ILE A 224 21.43 16.47 16.37
CA ILE A 224 22.01 15.22 16.86
C ILE A 224 22.49 14.50 15.63
N ASN A 225 23.72 14.79 15.21
CA ASN A 225 24.33 14.13 14.07
C ASN A 225 24.67 12.69 14.49
N PRO A 226 23.91 11.66 14.08
CA PRO A 226 24.18 10.29 14.53
C PRO A 226 25.58 9.83 14.07
N ALA A 227 26.08 10.44 13.00
CA ALA A 227 27.41 10.24 12.46
C ALA A 227 28.53 10.53 13.47
N SER A 228 28.40 11.51 14.38
CA SER A 228 29.48 11.79 15.34
C SER A 228 29.57 10.73 16.44
N HIS A 229 28.44 10.16 16.85
CA HIS A 229 28.42 9.03 17.79
C HIS A 229 28.87 7.72 17.14
N LEU A 230 28.48 7.48 15.90
CA LEU A 230 28.94 6.31 15.13
C LEU A 230 30.43 6.42 14.78
N GLN A 231 30.95 7.59 14.40
CA GLN A 231 32.38 7.78 14.16
C GLN A 231 33.22 7.58 15.43
N GLY A 232 32.69 7.91 16.61
CA GLY A 232 33.34 7.59 17.88
C GLY A 232 33.45 6.07 18.11
N LEU A 233 32.38 5.32 17.79
CA LEU A 233 32.35 3.86 17.89
C LEU A 233 33.21 3.17 16.81
N VAL A 234 33.21 3.67 15.57
CA VAL A 234 34.04 3.14 14.48
C VAL A 234 35.52 3.46 14.71
N LYS A 235 35.85 4.68 15.16
CA LYS A 235 37.23 5.05 15.48
C LYS A 235 37.77 4.31 16.72
N GLY A 236 36.89 3.93 17.65
CA GLY A 236 37.22 3.02 18.75
C GLY A 236 37.38 1.55 18.34
N ARG A 237 36.84 1.14 17.18
CA ARG A 237 36.93 -0.23 16.65
C ARG A 237 38.07 -0.43 15.64
N ILE A 238 38.81 0.61 15.25
CA ILE A 238 40.01 0.51 14.38
C ILE A 238 41.29 0.16 15.19
N ILE A 239 41.19 -0.02 16.51
CA ILE A 239 42.21 -0.72 17.32
C ILE A 239 41.73 -2.13 17.66
N VAL A 240 41.15 -2.86 16.71
CA VAL A 240 41.02 -4.32 16.81
C VAL A 240 41.23 -4.93 15.44
N ASP A 241 42.35 -5.64 15.35
CA ASP A 241 42.69 -6.73 14.43
C ASP A 241 42.82 -6.45 12.93
N ASN A 242 44.09 -6.34 12.55
CA ASN A 242 44.64 -6.42 11.19
C ASN A 242 44.55 -7.84 10.59
N SER A 243 43.49 -8.60 10.91
CA SER A 243 43.20 -9.92 10.37
C SER A 243 41.82 -9.92 9.73
N GLY A 244 41.77 -9.38 8.50
CA GLY A 244 40.79 -9.72 7.46
C GLY A 244 39.32 -9.79 7.86
N GLY A 245 38.61 -8.67 7.75
CA GLY A 245 37.15 -8.67 7.78
C GLY A 245 36.56 -7.36 8.29
N PHE A 246 36.72 -6.27 7.55
CA PHE A 246 36.00 -5.04 7.85
C PHE A 246 34.55 -5.19 7.39
N SER A 247 33.68 -5.64 8.29
CA SER A 247 32.23 -5.56 8.14
C SER A 247 31.75 -4.38 8.99
N PRO A 248 31.35 -3.24 8.41
CA PRO A 248 30.70 -2.20 9.17
C PRO A 248 29.37 -2.76 9.69
N ASP A 249 29.30 -3.03 10.99
CA ASP A 249 28.08 -3.41 11.69
C ASP A 249 27.12 -2.20 11.75
N ASN A 250 26.58 -1.84 10.59
CA ASN A 250 25.24 -1.27 10.49
C ASN A 250 24.18 -2.36 10.76
N SER A 251 24.62 -3.57 11.14
CA SER A 251 23.81 -4.72 11.43
C SER A 251 22.75 -4.40 12.45
N GLU A 252 22.95 -3.63 13.53
CA GLU A 252 21.82 -3.36 14.46
C GLU A 252 20.70 -2.51 13.84
N PHE A 253 21.01 -1.45 13.07
CA PHE A 253 19.96 -0.64 12.42
C PHE A 253 19.37 -1.38 11.21
N VAL A 254 20.22 -2.02 10.41
CA VAL A 254 19.80 -2.86 9.28
C VAL A 254 19.05 -4.09 9.78
N GLU A 255 19.36 -4.64 10.94
CA GLU A 255 18.67 -5.74 11.60
C GLU A 255 17.41 -5.25 12.27
N ALA A 256 17.35 -4.03 12.82
CA ALA A 256 16.10 -3.43 13.28
C ALA A 256 15.16 -3.16 12.10
N VAL A 257 15.67 -2.63 10.98
CA VAL A 257 14.91 -2.38 9.74
C VAL A 257 14.58 -3.68 9.02
N SER A 258 15.47 -4.67 9.01
CA SER A 258 15.27 -6.00 8.42
C SER A 258 14.38 -6.88 9.29
N ALA A 259 14.46 -6.77 10.62
CA ALA A 259 13.54 -7.41 11.55
C ALA A 259 12.18 -6.74 11.47
N ALA A 260 12.12 -5.41 11.34
CA ALA A 260 10.88 -4.70 11.03
C ALA A 260 10.33 -5.20 9.69
N ALA A 261 11.10 -5.18 8.60
CA ALA A 261 10.69 -5.65 7.27
C ALA A 261 10.30 -7.13 7.24
N LYS A 262 10.99 -8.00 8.00
CA LYS A 262 10.60 -9.42 8.19
C LYS A 262 9.33 -9.55 9.00
N SER A 263 9.18 -8.81 10.09
CA SER A 263 7.96 -8.81 10.90
C SER A 263 6.76 -8.31 10.09
N ILE A 264 7.00 -7.32 9.22
CA ILE A 264 6.09 -6.78 8.23
C ILE A 264 5.74 -7.88 7.22
N GLY A 265 6.72 -8.50 6.57
CA GLY A 265 6.48 -9.57 5.60
C GLY A 265 5.67 -10.74 6.18
N LEU A 266 5.98 -11.13 7.43
CA LEU A 266 5.22 -12.15 8.16
C LEU A 266 3.80 -11.68 8.50
N ALA A 267 3.62 -10.43 8.92
CA ALA A 267 2.30 -9.85 9.19
C ALA A 267 1.44 -9.75 7.92
N LEU A 268 2.06 -9.43 6.78
CA LEU A 268 1.40 -9.37 5.47
C LEU A 268 0.97 -10.73 4.97
N ASP A 269 1.82 -11.75 5.15
CA ASP A 269 1.48 -13.12 4.79
C ASP A 269 0.32 -13.65 5.66
N GLN A 270 0.35 -13.35 6.98
CA GLN A 270 -0.75 -13.66 7.89
C GLN A 270 -2.04 -12.91 7.57
N ALA A 271 -1.96 -11.62 7.25
CA ALA A 271 -3.11 -10.81 6.86
C ALA A 271 -3.72 -11.31 5.55
N GLY A 272 -2.88 -11.65 4.56
CA GLY A 272 -3.31 -12.26 3.29
C GLY A 272 -4.02 -13.60 3.51
N ALA A 273 -3.49 -14.46 4.38
CA ALA A 273 -4.16 -15.71 4.74
C ALA A 273 -5.52 -15.49 5.41
N LYS A 274 -5.62 -14.51 6.31
CA LYS A 274 -6.86 -14.18 7.02
C LYS A 274 -7.92 -13.61 6.08
N GLN A 275 -7.51 -12.76 5.14
CA GLN A 275 -8.39 -12.15 4.14
C GLN A 275 -8.91 -13.18 3.14
N ARG A 276 -8.07 -14.15 2.72
CA ARG A 276 -8.51 -15.31 1.91
C ARG A 276 -9.54 -16.16 2.66
N THR A 277 -9.36 -16.37 3.96
CA THR A 277 -10.30 -17.14 4.79
C THR A 277 -11.64 -16.42 4.95
N ALA A 278 -11.63 -15.10 5.15
CA ALA A 278 -12.84 -14.29 5.27
C ALA A 278 -13.62 -14.20 3.94
N LEU A 279 -12.93 -14.11 2.81
CA LEU A 279 -13.54 -14.15 1.47
C LEU A 279 -14.18 -15.51 1.16
N GLY A 280 -13.54 -16.61 1.57
CA GLY A 280 -14.12 -17.95 1.43
C GLY A 280 -15.42 -18.13 2.22
N GLN A 281 -15.47 -17.64 3.47
CA GLN A 281 -16.68 -17.73 4.30
C GLN A 281 -17.82 -16.81 3.84
N GLY A 282 -17.49 -15.62 3.31
CA GLY A 282 -18.48 -14.73 2.71
C GLY A 282 -19.14 -15.32 1.47
N ALA A 283 -18.36 -15.97 0.60
CA ALA A 283 -18.86 -16.63 -0.60
C ALA A 283 -19.83 -17.78 -0.28
N SER A 284 -19.50 -18.65 0.70
CA SER A 284 -20.41 -19.75 1.11
C SER A 284 -21.69 -19.25 1.79
N ARG A 285 -21.67 -18.11 2.50
CA ARG A 285 -22.90 -17.51 3.05
C ARG A 285 -23.78 -16.88 1.97
N ALA A 286 -23.20 -16.26 0.96
CA ALA A 286 -23.94 -15.71 -0.17
C ALA A 286 -24.57 -16.83 -1.03
N ALA A 287 -23.86 -17.95 -1.24
CA ALA A 287 -24.40 -19.12 -1.94
C ALA A 287 -25.63 -19.71 -1.23
N ASN A 288 -25.60 -19.80 0.10
CA ASN A 288 -26.74 -20.31 0.90
C ASN A 288 -27.91 -19.30 1.03
N ALA A 289 -27.71 -18.01 0.74
CA ALA A 289 -28.77 -17.00 0.78
C ALA A 289 -29.59 -16.93 -0.52
N VAL A 290 -29.15 -17.59 -1.59
CA VAL A 290 -29.84 -17.62 -2.90
C VAL A 290 -30.92 -18.71 -2.96
N GLU A 291 -30.99 -19.62 -1.99
CA GLU A 291 -32.10 -20.59 -1.84
C GLU A 291 -33.23 -20.09 -0.91
N ALA A 292 -33.60 -18.81 -1.00
CA ALA A 292 -34.82 -18.33 -0.39
C ALA A 292 -36.01 -18.53 -1.36
N PRO A 293 -37.14 -19.12 -0.92
CA PRO A 293 -38.24 -19.49 -1.81
C PRO A 293 -38.89 -18.28 -2.48
N GLU A 294 -39.06 -18.39 -3.79
CA GLU A 294 -39.61 -17.43 -4.79
C GLU A 294 -41.08 -17.02 -4.56
N ALA A 295 -41.64 -17.17 -3.36
CA ALA A 295 -43.07 -17.08 -3.09
C ALA A 295 -43.56 -15.73 -2.54
N ALA A 296 -42.70 -14.71 -2.40
CA ALA A 296 -43.04 -13.48 -1.66
C ALA A 296 -43.11 -12.17 -2.48
N TRP A 297 -42.96 -12.20 -3.81
CA TRP A 297 -42.85 -10.98 -4.62
C TRP A 297 -44.15 -10.48 -5.27
N HIS A 298 -45.30 -11.11 -5.02
CA HIS A 298 -46.54 -10.79 -5.74
C HIS A 298 -47.38 -9.62 -5.21
N ASP A 299 -46.93 -8.87 -4.19
CA ASP A 299 -47.81 -7.88 -3.53
C ASP A 299 -47.12 -6.55 -3.19
N MET A 300 -46.50 -5.90 -4.18
CA MET A 300 -46.11 -4.48 -4.05
C MET A 300 -47.00 -3.56 -4.91
N PRO A 301 -47.67 -2.57 -4.32
CA PRO A 301 -48.49 -1.61 -5.05
C PRO A 301 -47.63 -0.61 -5.86
N PRO A 302 -48.15 -0.10 -6.98
CA PRO A 302 -47.41 0.79 -7.88
C PRO A 302 -47.10 2.14 -7.23
N ARG A 303 -45.80 2.51 -7.19
CA ARG A 303 -45.36 3.85 -6.81
C ARG A 303 -45.64 4.84 -7.94
N SER A 304 -46.41 5.87 -7.62
CA SER A 304 -46.70 7.01 -8.49
C SER A 304 -45.47 7.86 -8.78
N ALA A 305 -45.29 8.20 -10.05
CA ALA A 305 -44.26 9.11 -10.53
C ALA A 305 -44.58 10.56 -10.15
N GLY A 306 -43.75 11.16 -9.29
CA GLY A 306 -43.75 12.59 -9.01
C GLY A 306 -42.53 13.25 -9.65
N SER A 307 -42.76 14.06 -10.69
CA SER A 307 -41.75 14.91 -11.32
C SER A 307 -41.42 16.10 -10.41
N ALA A 308 -40.18 16.21 -9.95
CA ALA A 308 -39.66 17.44 -9.36
C ALA A 308 -38.40 17.86 -10.12
N HIS A 309 -38.58 18.93 -10.89
CA HIS A 309 -37.55 19.67 -11.58
C HIS A 309 -36.88 20.59 -10.55
N CYS A 310 -35.61 20.35 -10.22
CA CYS A 310 -34.81 21.28 -9.42
C CYS A 310 -33.44 21.43 -10.09
N GLY A 311 -33.29 22.51 -10.86
CA GLY A 311 -32.01 22.95 -11.37
C GLY A 311 -31.28 23.71 -10.27
N SER A 312 -30.24 23.10 -9.71
CA SER A 312 -29.26 23.78 -8.88
C SER A 312 -27.90 23.76 -9.60
N PRO A 313 -27.20 24.91 -9.67
CA PRO A 313 -25.92 24.99 -10.35
C PRO A 313 -24.90 24.13 -9.59
N THR A 314 -24.36 23.12 -10.26
CA THR A 314 -23.16 22.41 -9.82
C THR A 314 -22.01 23.40 -9.78
N ARG A 315 -21.72 23.93 -8.59
CA ARG A 315 -20.41 24.52 -8.31
C ARG A 315 -19.45 23.35 -8.17
N ASP A 316 -18.55 23.21 -9.13
CA ASP A 316 -17.40 22.33 -9.03
C ASP A 316 -16.62 22.71 -7.76
N LEU A 317 -16.59 21.80 -6.79
CA LEU A 317 -15.74 21.93 -5.61
C LEU A 317 -14.29 21.75 -6.08
N SER A 318 -13.69 22.88 -6.44
CA SER A 318 -12.26 23.01 -6.70
C SER A 318 -11.47 22.54 -5.48
N VAL A 319 -10.35 21.86 -5.72
CA VAL A 319 -9.35 21.48 -4.71
C VAL A 319 -8.93 22.67 -3.85
N GLU A 320 -9.05 23.89 -4.37
CA GLU A 320 -8.81 25.14 -3.64
C GLU A 320 -9.79 25.36 -2.49
N THR A 321 -11.08 25.04 -2.66
CA THR A 321 -12.09 25.22 -1.59
C THR A 321 -11.84 24.26 -0.43
N PHE A 322 -11.29 23.08 -0.70
CA PHE A 322 -10.93 22.12 0.35
C PHE A 322 -9.69 22.58 1.14
N TRP A 323 -8.70 23.16 0.45
CA TRP A 323 -7.51 23.71 1.09
C TRP A 323 -7.78 24.98 1.89
N ASP A 324 -8.63 25.88 1.39
CA ASP A 324 -9.00 27.09 2.13
C ASP A 324 -9.71 26.73 3.45
N ILE A 325 -10.57 25.70 3.45
CA ILE A 325 -11.23 25.20 4.66
C ILE A 325 -10.25 24.53 5.63
N ALA A 326 -9.25 23.80 5.12
CA ALA A 326 -8.23 23.18 5.95
C ALA A 326 -7.30 24.21 6.62
N VAL A 327 -6.95 25.27 5.90
CA VAL A 327 -6.18 26.41 6.42
C VAL A 327 -6.98 27.21 7.46
N GLU A 328 -8.28 27.40 7.22
CA GLU A 328 -9.17 28.10 8.16
C GLU A 328 -9.43 27.29 9.45
N LEU A 329 -9.33 25.96 9.39
CA LEU A 329 -9.36 25.08 10.56
C LEU A 329 -8.07 25.18 11.41
N GLU A 330 -6.92 25.43 10.78
CA GLU A 330 -5.62 25.54 11.46
C GLU A 330 -5.48 26.86 12.25
N ASP A 331 -6.11 27.94 11.78
CA ASP A 331 -6.19 29.22 12.50
C ASP A 331 -7.25 29.23 13.63
N SER A 332 -8.12 28.23 13.70
CA SER A 332 -9.17 28.15 14.72
C SER A 332 -8.63 27.63 16.06
N ASN A 333 -8.26 28.55 16.96
CA ASN A 333 -7.70 28.22 18.27
C ASN A 333 -8.72 27.67 19.29
N THR A 334 -9.96 27.37 18.86
CA THR A 334 -10.98 26.81 19.74
C THR A 334 -11.65 25.55 19.18
N PRO A 335 -11.71 24.45 19.94
CA PRO A 335 -12.25 23.17 19.48
C PRO A 335 -13.75 23.21 19.13
N HIS A 336 -14.47 24.26 19.55
CA HIS A 336 -15.89 24.43 19.28
C HIS A 336 -16.17 24.99 17.87
N GLU A 337 -15.22 25.77 17.30
CA GLU A 337 -15.31 26.29 15.93
C GLU A 337 -14.94 25.22 14.91
N ALA A 338 -13.91 24.43 15.18
CA ALA A 338 -13.56 23.27 14.36
C ALA A 338 -14.74 22.26 14.24
N MET A 339 -15.44 22.02 15.35
CA MET A 339 -16.64 21.16 15.37
C MET A 339 -17.84 21.77 14.61
N ALA A 340 -17.98 23.10 14.59
CA ALA A 340 -19.02 23.78 13.83
C ALA A 340 -18.71 23.76 12.31
N ALA A 341 -17.46 24.00 11.92
CA ALA A 341 -16.99 23.89 10.55
C ALA A 341 -17.15 22.47 10.01
N MET A 342 -16.76 21.45 10.77
CA MET A 342 -16.98 20.04 10.40
C MET A 342 -18.47 19.69 10.24
N ARG A 343 -19.35 20.32 11.04
CA ARG A 343 -20.81 20.13 10.93
C ARG A 343 -21.39 20.76 9.66
N GLU A 344 -20.85 21.88 9.18
CA GLU A 344 -21.24 22.49 7.90
C GLU A 344 -20.72 21.72 6.68
N ILE A 345 -19.48 21.20 6.75
CA ILE A 345 -18.94 20.30 5.72
C ILE A 345 -19.82 19.04 5.61
N GLY A 346 -20.27 18.48 6.74
CA GLY A 346 -21.18 17.35 6.78
C GLY A 346 -22.58 17.62 6.19
N LYS A 347 -23.09 18.84 6.30
CA LYS A 347 -24.36 19.24 5.65
C LYS A 347 -24.20 19.38 4.14
N THR A 348 -23.07 19.91 3.70
CA THR A 348 -22.77 20.10 2.27
C THR A 348 -22.63 18.77 1.54
N PHE A 349 -22.01 17.76 2.18
CA PHE A 349 -21.94 16.40 1.65
C PHE A 349 -23.29 15.66 1.62
N ARG A 350 -24.19 15.95 2.58
CA ARG A 350 -25.51 15.31 2.65
C ARG A 350 -26.47 15.75 1.53
N VAL A 351 -26.19 16.86 0.84
CA VAL A 351 -27.03 17.37 -0.25
C VAL A 351 -26.66 16.76 -1.62
N GLN A 352 -25.53 16.04 -1.72
CA GLN A 352 -25.09 15.38 -2.96
C GLN A 352 -25.31 13.85 -3.00
N THR A 353 -25.91 13.26 -1.96
CA THR A 353 -26.37 11.86 -1.93
C THR A 353 -27.88 11.79 -1.87
#